data_AF-A0A967ICG9-F1
#
_entry.id   AF-A0A967ICG9-F1
#
_cell.length_a   1.000
_cell.length_b   1.000
_cell.length_c   1.000
_cell.angle_alpha   90.00
_cell.angle_beta   90.00
_cell.angle_gamma   90.00
#
_symmetry.space_group_name_H-M   'P 1'
#
loop_
_entity.id
_entity.type
_entity.pdbx_description
1 polymer ?
#
loop_
_entity_poly.entity_id
_entity_poly.type
_entity_poly.pdbx_seq_one_letter_code
_entity_poly.pdbx_strand_id
1 'polypeptide(L)' 'SLGFSIEECRELLSLYQDRSRSSADVKHVAQQRVDHIDRKIAELKGMRDTLEHLIAECHGDHMPDCPILDDLASA' A
#
# COMPACT_ATOMS: atom_id res chain seq x y z
N SER A 1 -9.26 4.31 -11.84
CA SER A 1 -7.88 4.50 -12.31
C SER A 1 -7.01 3.43 -11.66
N LEU A 2 -6.05 2.81 -12.37
CA LEU A 2 -5.23 1.68 -11.87
C LEU A 2 -4.13 2.10 -10.86
N GLY A 3 -4.17 3.35 -10.42
CA GLY A 3 -3.30 3.87 -9.36
C GLY A 3 -1.85 4.14 -9.80
N PHE A 4 -1.56 4.14 -11.10
CA PHE A 4 -0.24 4.50 -11.59
C PHE A 4 0.20 5.86 -11.07
N SER A 5 1.48 5.99 -10.71
CA SER A 5 2.10 7.26 -10.37
C SER A 5 2.14 8.16 -11.61
N ILE A 6 2.46 9.44 -11.41
CA ILE A 6 2.62 10.38 -12.52
C ILE A 6 3.80 9.95 -13.41
N GLU A 7 4.86 9.43 -12.81
CA GLU A 7 6.04 8.90 -13.49
C GLU A 7 5.69 7.67 -14.36
N GLU A 8 4.99 6.68 -13.79
CA GLU A 8 4.53 5.50 -14.54
C GLU A 8 3.58 5.90 -15.68
N CYS A 9 2.69 6.87 -15.45
CA CYS A 9 1.82 7.41 -16.50
C CYS A 9 2.62 8.05 -17.65
N ARG A 10 3.69 8.81 -17.34
CA ARG A 10 4.57 9.41 -18.35
C ARG A 10 5.30 8.36 -19.16
N GLU A 11 5.78 7.31 -18.50
CA GLU A 11 6.43 6.17 -19.17
C GLU A 11 5.47 5.46 -20.11
N LEU A 12 4.26 5.12 -19.64
CA LEU A 12 3.23 4.49 -20.47
C LEU A 12 2.84 5.37 -21.67
N LEU A 13 2.77 6.70 -21.49
CA LEU A 13 2.50 7.63 -22.59
C LEU A 13 3.66 7.68 -23.60
N SER A 14 4.91 7.63 -23.13
CA SER A 14 6.09 7.56 -23.99
C SER A 14 6.09 6.26 -24.82
N LEU A 15 5.84 5.12 -24.17
CA LEU A 15 5.70 3.82 -24.84
C LEU A 15 4.54 3.82 -25.84
N TYR A 16 3.43 4.50 -25.53
CA TYR A 16 2.31 4.58 -26.46
C TYR A 16 2.65 5.35 -27.75
N GLN A 17 3.47 6.41 -27.63
CA GLN A 17 3.88 7.27 -28.75
C GLN A 17 4.90 6.61 -29.68
N ASP A 18 5.82 5.80 -29.16
CA ASP A 18 6.79 5.05 -29.97
C ASP A 18 6.06 3.98 -30.79
N ARG A 19 6.03 4.00 -32.12
CA ARG A 19 5.32 2.98 -32.91
C ARG A 19 6.05 1.64 -33.02
N SER A 20 7.30 1.57 -32.59
CA SER A 20 8.15 0.38 -32.64
C SER A 20 8.30 -0.35 -31.30
N ARG A 21 7.72 0.18 -30.21
CA ARG A 21 7.78 -0.44 -28.87
C ARG A 21 7.37 -1.92 -28.87
N SER A 22 7.96 -2.67 -27.94
CA SER A 22 7.49 -4.00 -27.62
C SER A 22 6.35 -3.95 -26.59
N SER A 23 5.39 -4.87 -26.71
CA SER A 23 4.40 -5.06 -25.63
C SER A 23 5.03 -5.58 -24.34
N ALA A 24 6.24 -6.14 -24.41
CA ALA A 24 7.02 -6.56 -23.24
C ALA A 24 7.35 -5.38 -22.32
N ASP A 25 7.66 -4.20 -22.88
CA ASP A 25 8.00 -3.01 -22.10
C ASP A 25 6.78 -2.49 -21.33
N VAL A 26 5.62 -2.44 -22.00
CA VAL A 26 4.35 -2.08 -21.35
C VAL A 26 4.00 -3.08 -20.24
N LYS A 27 4.20 -4.37 -20.49
CA LYS A 27 3.97 -5.41 -19.48
C LYS A 27 4.91 -5.24 -18.27
N HIS A 28 6.15 -4.82 -18.50
CA HIS A 28 7.10 -4.59 -17.42
C HIS A 28 6.63 -3.47 -16.48
N VAL A 29 6.20 -2.33 -17.02
CA VAL A 29 5.65 -1.21 -16.21
C VAL A 29 4.41 -1.65 -15.42
N ALA A 30 3.51 -2.40 -16.06
CA ALA A 30 2.33 -2.92 -15.38
C ALA A 30 2.69 -3.92 -14.25
N GLN A 31 3.71 -4.76 -14.45
CA GLN A 31 4.17 -5.70 -13.43
C GLN A 31 4.79 -4.98 -12.23
N GLN A 32 5.65 -3.99 -12.46
CA GLN A 32 6.21 -3.16 -11.39
C GLN A 32 5.09 -2.51 -10.55
N ARG A 33 4.02 -2.05 -11.20
CA ARG A 33 2.87 -1.50 -10.51
C ARG A 33 2.16 -2.52 -9.63
N VAL A 34 1.97 -3.74 -10.11
CA VAL A 34 1.41 -4.86 -9.32
C VAL A 34 2.29 -5.12 -8.11
N ASP A 35 3.61 -5.22 -8.29
CA ASP A 35 4.55 -5.50 -7.19
C ASP A 35 4.50 -4.38 -6.11
N HIS A 36 4.36 -3.12 -6.53
CA HIS A 36 4.18 -2.00 -5.61
C HIS A 36 2.85 -2.07 -4.84
N ILE A 37 1.75 -2.44 -5.51
CA ILE A 37 0.45 -2.65 -4.88
C ILE A 37 0.56 -3.77 -3.84
N ASP A 38 1.16 -4.89 -4.20
CA ASP A 38 1.29 -6.05 -3.30
C ASP A 38 2.13 -5.73 -2.07
N ARG A 39 3.24 -4.99 -2.24
CA ARG A 39 4.01 -4.49 -1.10
C ARG A 39 3.17 -3.59 -0.19
N LYS A 40 2.39 -2.67 -0.77
CA LYS A 40 1.56 -1.78 0.03
C LYS A 40 0.45 -2.54 0.77
N ILE A 41 -0.12 -3.56 0.13
CA ILE A 41 -1.09 -4.46 0.78
C ILE A 41 -0.44 -5.17 1.96
N ALA A 42 0.78 -5.70 1.81
CA ALA A 42 1.48 -6.38 2.90
C ALA A 42 1.72 -5.43 4.09
N GLU A 43 2.21 -4.21 3.84
CA GLU A 43 2.39 -3.18 4.87
C GLU A 43 1.07 -2.85 5.58
N LEU A 44 0.01 -2.59 4.82
CA LEU A 44 -1.31 -2.24 5.37
C LEU A 44 -1.93 -3.41 6.15
N LYS A 45 -1.73 -4.64 5.71
CA LYS A 45 -2.16 -5.83 6.45
C LYS A 45 -1.43 -5.92 7.79
N GLY A 46 -0.11 -5.73 7.82
CA GLY A 46 0.64 -5.72 9.08
C GLY A 46 0.13 -4.66 10.05
N MET A 47 -0.08 -3.42 9.57
CA MET A 47 -0.66 -2.36 10.40
C MET A 47 -2.06 -2.70 10.92
N ARG A 48 -2.91 -3.29 10.06
CA ARG A 48 -4.25 -3.73 10.46
C ARG A 48 -4.17 -4.80 11.54
N ASP A 49 -3.32 -5.80 11.36
CA ASP A 49 -3.20 -6.93 12.29
C ASP A 49 -2.72 -6.46 13.67
N THR A 50 -1.77 -5.50 13.72
CA THR A 50 -1.38 -4.83 14.97
C THR A 50 -2.56 -4.10 15.61
N LEU A 51 -3.30 -3.32 14.82
CA LEU A 51 -4.44 -2.57 15.35
C LEU A 51 -5.57 -3.50 15.84
N GLU A 52 -5.84 -4.61 15.14
CA GLU A 52 -6.79 -5.63 15.55
C GLU A 52 -6.40 -6.24 16.90
N HIS A 53 -5.11 -6.50 17.12
CA HIS A 53 -4.61 -6.98 18.40
C HIS A 53 -4.84 -5.96 19.53
N LEU A 54 -4.48 -4.70 19.33
CA LEU A 54 -4.69 -3.64 20.33
C LEU A 54 -6.19 -3.41 20.63
N ILE A 55 -7.05 -3.51 19.62
CA ILE A 55 -8.51 -3.44 19.80
C ILE A 55 -9.00 -4.60 20.65
N ALA A 56 -8.49 -5.82 20.45
CA ALA A 56 -8.89 -7.00 21.22
C ALA A 56 -8.46 -6.92 22.69
N GLU A 57 -7.35 -6.25 22.98
CA GLU A 57 -6.88 -6.00 24.35
C GLU A 57 -7.57 -4.82 25.02
N CYS A 58 -8.12 -3.89 24.24
CA CYS A 58 -8.84 -2.73 24.76
C CYS A 58 -10.18 -3.15 25.36
N HIS A 59 -10.39 -2.84 26.65
CA HIS A 59 -11.64 -3.12 27.34
C HIS A 59 -12.84 -2.34 26.80
N GLY A 60 -12.61 -1.16 26.22
CA GLY A 60 -13.65 -0.35 25.58
C GLY A 60 -14.72 0.17 26.56
N ASP A 61 -14.36 0.41 27.82
CA ASP A 61 -15.26 0.88 28.86
C ASP A 61 -14.88 2.29 29.36
N HIS A 62 -15.29 2.65 30.59
CA HIS A 62 -15.07 3.99 31.15
C HIS A 62 -13.76 4.10 31.94
N MET A 63 -12.89 3.07 31.90
CA MET A 63 -11.60 3.08 32.58
C MET A 63 -10.53 3.82 31.74
N PRO A 64 -9.51 4.40 32.39
CA PRO A 64 -8.47 5.16 31.68
C PRO A 64 -7.43 4.27 30.98
N ASP A 65 -7.36 2.98 31.32
CA ASP A 65 -6.37 2.05 30.77
C ASP A 65 -6.72 1.71 29.32
N CYS A 66 -5.84 2.06 28.38
CA CYS A 66 -6.09 1.93 26.94
C CYS A 66 -4.82 1.45 26.20
N PRO A 67 -4.70 0.14 25.92
CA PRO A 67 -3.55 -0.44 25.23
C PRO A 67 -3.21 0.22 23.89
N ILE A 68 -4.23 0.73 23.17
CA ILE A 68 -4.05 1.46 21.92
C ILE A 68 -3.25 2.76 22.13
N LEU A 69 -3.57 3.54 23.18
CA LEU A 69 -2.87 4.79 23.47
C LEU A 69 -1.48 4.52 24.07
N ASP A 70 -1.35 3.46 24.86
CA ASP A 70 -0.08 3.05 25.45
C ASP A 70 0.94 2.64 24.37
N ASP A 71 0.51 1.83 23.39
CA ASP A 71 1.34 1.45 22.24
C ASP A 71 1.77 2.68 21.44
N LEU A 72 0.83 3.58 21.12
CA LEU A 72 1.13 4.84 20.41
C LEU A 72 2.09 5.77 21.17
N ALA A 73 2.08 5.74 22.50
CA ALA A 73 3.00 6.54 23.32
C ALA A 73 4.41 5.93 23.40
N SER A 74 4.56 4.65 23.05
CA SER A 74 5.82 3.89 23.10
C SER A 74 6.54 3.76 21.75
N ALA A 75 5.86 4.05 20.65
CA ALA A 75 6.38 4.08 19.28
C ALA A 75 7.16 5.36 18.96
#